data_AF-A0A1F9BU61-F1
#
_entry.id   AF-A0A1F9BU61-F1
#
_cell.length_a   1.000
_cell.length_b   1.000
_cell.length_c   1.000
_cell.angle_alpha   90.00
_cell.angle_beta   90.00
_cell.angle_gamma   90.00
#
_symmetry.space_group_name_H-M   'P 1'
#
loop_
_entity.id
_entity.type
_entity.pdbx_description
1 polymer ?
#
loop_
_entity_poly.entity_id
_entity_poly.type
_entity_poly.pdbx_seq_one_letter_code
_entity_poly.pdbx_strand_id
1 'polypeptide(L)'
;MKRSLAVLIGIIWLSTAQNAQAVCTGLIFSDVNESLIGADFCSYIEQLKLLGITQGCSADDPGTPNVSEAMFCPFLPATRAQMAAFIMRAISPPAANMVLAKNILIEKTGNSLISNDLQNALDNELAIKLSEVLPGTTWTITNKTTDSWYKGTTGQVTFYDGTLTIDQGRFAAGGLYAPNDNPEPGGCQADPQTPISYEIIDNSIMYVAWYIVCADGSGFDWSSTITIIAKKRDSISMIGFGGRGFVGVGRISTLTKVQ
;
A
#
# COMPACT_ATOMS: atom_id res chain seq x y z
N MET A 1 43.28 -31.35 -33.40
CA MET A 1 43.64 -29.93 -33.24
C MET A 1 42.44 -29.08 -33.69
N LYS A 2 41.88 -28.26 -32.78
CA LYS A 2 41.17 -26.97 -32.98
C LYS A 2 39.97 -26.96 -33.98
N ARG A 3 38.77 -26.45 -33.70
CA ARG A 3 38.21 -25.55 -32.66
C ARG A 3 36.67 -25.44 -32.90
N SER A 4 35.89 -25.34 -31.80
CA SER A 4 34.62 -24.61 -31.63
C SER A 4 33.40 -25.05 -32.49
N LEU A 5 32.34 -25.71 -32.00
CA LEU A 5 31.48 -25.52 -30.82
C LEU A 5 31.00 -24.07 -30.64
N ALA A 6 30.17 -23.59 -31.56
CA ALA A 6 29.28 -22.46 -31.36
C ALA A 6 28.11 -22.61 -32.35
N VAL A 7 26.94 -22.08 -31.99
CA VAL A 7 25.67 -22.13 -32.74
C VAL A 7 24.87 -23.41 -32.51
N LEU A 8 24.12 -23.46 -31.39
CA LEU A 8 22.81 -24.13 -31.25
C LEU A 8 22.22 -23.98 -29.82
N ILE A 9 22.37 -22.82 -29.17
CA ILE A 9 21.67 -22.49 -27.91
C ILE A 9 21.13 -21.07 -27.98
N GLY A 10 20.24 -20.84 -28.94
CA GLY A 10 19.53 -19.58 -29.08
C GLY A 10 18.42 -19.80 -30.10
N ILE A 11 17.18 -19.47 -29.72
CA ILE A 11 15.94 -19.62 -30.51
C ILE A 11 15.18 -20.96 -30.28
N ILE A 12 15.04 -21.39 -29.02
CA ILE A 12 13.82 -22.07 -28.56
C ILE A 12 13.41 -21.47 -27.21
N TRP A 13 12.94 -20.23 -27.25
CA TRP A 13 12.20 -19.59 -26.14
C TRP A 13 11.14 -18.65 -26.72
N LEU A 14 10.42 -19.07 -27.77
CA LEU A 14 9.31 -18.30 -28.32
C LEU A 14 8.16 -19.20 -28.80
N SER A 15 7.68 -20.03 -27.90
CA SER A 15 6.36 -20.68 -27.93
C SER A 15 6.23 -21.42 -26.60
N THR A 16 5.73 -20.80 -25.55
CA THR A 16 4.31 -20.54 -25.37
C THR A 16 4.12 -19.33 -24.46
N ALA A 17 3.48 -18.27 -24.96
CA ALA A 17 2.55 -17.58 -24.08
C ALA A 17 1.39 -18.56 -23.89
N GLN A 18 1.52 -19.50 -22.96
CA GLN A 18 0.35 -20.21 -22.46
C GLN A 18 -0.50 -19.12 -21.83
N ASN A 19 -1.56 -18.71 -22.53
CA ASN A 19 -2.72 -18.17 -21.85
C ASN A 19 -2.94 -19.08 -20.64
N ALA A 20 -2.94 -18.49 -19.45
CA ALA A 20 -3.37 -19.18 -18.24
C ALA A 20 -4.88 -19.42 -18.40
N GLN A 21 -5.24 -20.36 -19.29
CA GLN A 21 -6.60 -20.83 -19.43
C GLN A 21 -6.94 -21.46 -18.09
N ALA A 22 -7.98 -20.94 -17.43
CA ALA A 22 -8.53 -21.64 -16.30
C ALA A 22 -8.84 -23.08 -16.74
N VAL A 23 -8.45 -24.06 -15.93
CA VAL A 23 -8.72 -25.48 -16.21
C VAL A 23 -9.93 -25.87 -15.37
N CYS A 24 -10.94 -26.48 -15.99
CA CYS A 24 -12.06 -27.07 -15.26
C CYS A 24 -11.56 -28.28 -14.47
N THR A 25 -11.70 -28.24 -13.14
CA THR A 25 -11.37 -29.37 -12.27
C THR A 25 -12.59 -30.22 -11.96
N GLY A 26 -13.79 -29.62 -11.94
CA GLY A 26 -15.03 -30.28 -11.54
C GLY A 26 -15.10 -30.61 -10.04
N LEU A 27 -14.21 -30.02 -9.23
CA LEU A 27 -14.07 -30.33 -7.81
C LEU A 27 -14.48 -29.17 -6.89
N ILE A 28 -14.68 -27.97 -7.44
CA ILE A 28 -14.96 -26.77 -6.65
C ILE A 28 -16.44 -26.66 -6.28
N PHE A 29 -17.34 -26.96 -7.21
CA PHE A 29 -18.77 -27.08 -6.95
C PHE A 29 -19.27 -28.41 -7.50
N SER A 30 -20.13 -29.09 -6.74
CA SER A 30 -20.70 -30.39 -7.08
C SER A 30 -21.55 -30.36 -8.36
N ASP A 31 -22.10 -29.21 -8.73
CA ASP A 31 -22.95 -28.98 -9.90
C ASP A 31 -22.23 -28.26 -11.06
N VAL A 32 -20.90 -28.13 -11.00
CA VAL A 32 -20.08 -27.50 -12.04
C VAL A 32 -19.04 -28.51 -12.53
N ASN A 33 -19.21 -28.99 -13.76
CA ASN A 33 -18.22 -29.82 -14.45
C ASN A 33 -18.41 -29.72 -15.97
N GLU A 34 -17.42 -30.23 -16.72
CA GLU A 34 -17.41 -30.16 -18.19
C GLU A 34 -18.65 -30.81 -18.83
N SER A 35 -19.15 -31.89 -18.25
CA SER A 35 -20.29 -32.64 -18.80
C SER A 35 -21.63 -31.95 -18.58
N LEU A 36 -21.77 -31.13 -17.53
CA LEU A 36 -23.02 -30.45 -17.20
C LEU A 36 -23.14 -29.06 -17.85
N ILE A 37 -22.07 -28.28 -17.86
CA ILE A 37 -22.11 -26.87 -18.29
C ILE A 37 -21.06 -26.50 -19.34
N GLY A 38 -20.23 -27.46 -19.77
CA GLY A 38 -19.15 -27.23 -20.71
C GLY A 38 -17.85 -26.78 -20.04
N ALA A 39 -16.72 -27.10 -20.68
CA ALA A 39 -15.39 -26.84 -20.16
C ALA A 39 -15.11 -25.34 -19.95
N ASP A 40 -15.55 -24.48 -20.87
CA ASP A 40 -15.35 -23.03 -20.78
C ASP A 40 -16.02 -22.46 -19.53
N PHE A 41 -17.33 -22.64 -19.38
CA PHE A 41 -18.08 -22.11 -18.24
C PHE A 41 -17.60 -22.68 -16.91
N CYS A 42 -17.32 -23.99 -16.86
CA CYS A 42 -16.75 -24.62 -15.68
C CYS A 42 -15.46 -23.91 -15.25
N SER A 43 -14.51 -23.76 -16.17
CA SER A 43 -13.22 -23.16 -15.87
C SER A 43 -13.34 -21.74 -15.31
N TYR A 44 -14.20 -20.90 -15.90
CA TYR A 44 -14.41 -19.53 -15.43
C TYR A 44 -15.11 -19.49 -14.08
N ILE A 45 -16.13 -20.32 -13.85
CA ILE A 45 -16.87 -20.36 -12.58
C ILE A 45 -15.94 -20.76 -11.44
N GLU A 46 -15.11 -21.79 -11.65
CA GLU A 46 -14.12 -22.21 -10.66
C GLU A 46 -13.09 -21.11 -10.39
N GLN A 47 -12.61 -20.43 -11.44
CA GLN A 47 -11.69 -19.30 -11.29
C GLN A 47 -12.33 -18.14 -10.51
N LEU A 48 -13.59 -17.81 -10.78
CA LEU A 48 -14.32 -16.78 -10.02
C LEU A 48 -14.46 -17.16 -8.54
N LYS A 49 -14.60 -18.44 -8.21
CA LYS A 49 -14.63 -18.91 -6.82
C LYS A 49 -13.25 -18.79 -6.16
N LEU A 50 -12.18 -19.15 -6.87
CA LEU A 50 -10.79 -18.99 -6.40
C LEU A 50 -10.43 -17.51 -6.15
N LEU A 51 -10.96 -16.60 -6.96
CA LEU A 51 -10.80 -15.15 -6.78
C LEU A 51 -11.74 -14.57 -5.71
N GLY A 52 -12.60 -15.39 -5.09
CA GLY A 52 -13.59 -14.95 -4.10
C GLY A 52 -14.73 -14.10 -4.69
N ILE A 53 -14.86 -14.04 -6.02
CA ILE A 53 -15.89 -13.26 -6.71
C ILE A 53 -17.25 -13.94 -6.60
N THR A 54 -17.32 -15.26 -6.70
CA THR A 54 -18.52 -16.04 -6.40
C THR A 54 -18.33 -16.91 -5.17
N GLN A 55 -19.39 -17.09 -4.39
CA GLN A 55 -19.41 -18.03 -3.27
C GLN A 55 -20.24 -19.29 -3.57
N GLY A 56 -21.04 -19.27 -4.64
CA GLY A 56 -22.05 -20.29 -4.92
C GLY A 56 -23.42 -19.95 -4.33
N CYS A 57 -24.40 -20.80 -4.61
CA CYS A 57 -25.76 -20.74 -4.09
C CYS A 57 -25.93 -21.55 -2.79
N SER A 58 -25.16 -22.63 -2.63
CA SER A 58 -25.12 -23.44 -1.41
C SER A 58 -23.68 -23.57 -0.93
N ALA A 59 -23.48 -23.37 0.37
CA ALA A 59 -22.19 -23.59 1.01
C ALA A 59 -21.95 -25.09 1.23
N ASP A 60 -20.67 -25.42 1.37
CA ASP A 60 -20.22 -26.76 1.77
C ASP A 60 -20.54 -27.01 3.26
N ASP A 61 -20.85 -28.26 3.64
CA ASP A 61 -21.07 -28.62 5.04
C ASP A 61 -19.71 -28.86 5.75
N PRO A 62 -19.37 -28.09 6.81
CA PRO A 62 -18.16 -28.32 7.59
C PRO A 62 -18.08 -29.71 8.25
N GLY A 63 -19.20 -30.42 8.40
CA GLY A 63 -19.30 -31.75 8.98
C GLY A 63 -18.84 -32.90 8.07
N THR A 64 -18.66 -32.65 6.77
CA THR A 64 -18.35 -33.67 5.75
C THR A 64 -17.08 -33.32 4.94
N PRO A 65 -15.91 -33.14 5.58
CA PRO A 65 -14.72 -32.51 4.97
C PRO A 65 -14.09 -33.23 3.77
N ASN A 66 -14.55 -34.44 3.45
CA ASN A 66 -14.04 -35.24 2.33
C ASN A 66 -14.95 -35.19 1.09
N VAL A 67 -16.06 -34.45 1.14
CA VAL A 67 -17.04 -34.34 0.05
C VAL A 67 -17.39 -32.86 -0.11
N SER A 68 -17.15 -32.30 -1.30
CA SER A 68 -17.59 -30.95 -1.62
C SER A 68 -19.06 -30.99 -2.05
N GLU A 69 -19.93 -30.45 -1.22
CA GLU A 69 -21.38 -30.31 -1.41
C GLU A 69 -21.75 -28.88 -1.84
N ALA A 70 -20.76 -27.99 -1.94
CA ALA A 70 -20.96 -26.64 -2.44
C ALA A 70 -21.58 -26.66 -3.85
N MET A 71 -22.52 -25.74 -4.10
CA MET A 71 -23.21 -25.61 -5.39
C MET A 71 -23.09 -24.18 -5.94
N PHE A 72 -22.99 -24.03 -7.26
CA PHE A 72 -23.02 -22.75 -7.96
C PHE A 72 -24.41 -22.37 -8.47
N CYS A 73 -25.25 -23.36 -8.78
CA CYS A 73 -26.57 -23.23 -9.42
C CYS A 73 -26.51 -22.50 -10.78
N PRO A 74 -25.83 -23.07 -11.80
CA PRO A 74 -25.55 -22.37 -13.07
C PRO A 74 -26.80 -22.01 -13.89
N PHE A 75 -27.91 -22.70 -13.65
CA PHE A 75 -29.17 -22.50 -14.37
C PHE A 75 -30.14 -21.53 -13.69
N LEU A 76 -29.83 -21.05 -12.48
CA LEU A 76 -30.65 -20.05 -11.80
C LEU A 76 -30.27 -18.64 -12.28
N PRO A 77 -31.26 -17.78 -12.57
CA PRO A 77 -30.98 -16.41 -12.97
C PRO A 77 -30.35 -15.62 -11.81
N ALA A 78 -29.24 -14.93 -12.09
CA ALA A 78 -28.66 -14.00 -11.13
C ALA A 78 -29.56 -12.77 -10.98
N THR A 79 -29.98 -12.50 -9.74
CA THR A 79 -30.71 -11.27 -9.40
C THR A 79 -29.79 -10.05 -9.51
N ARG A 80 -30.37 -8.86 -9.63
CA ARG A 80 -29.60 -7.59 -9.64
C ARG A 80 -28.71 -7.42 -8.41
N ALA A 81 -29.19 -7.87 -7.25
CA ALA A 81 -28.41 -7.84 -6.01
C ALA A 81 -27.20 -8.78 -6.05
N GLN A 82 -27.38 -10.00 -6.57
CA GLN A 82 -26.28 -10.97 -6.74
C GLN A 82 -25.25 -10.47 -7.77
N MET A 83 -25.70 -9.88 -8.88
CA MET A 83 -24.78 -9.29 -9.86
C MET A 83 -24.00 -8.10 -9.28
N ALA A 84 -24.65 -7.25 -8.48
CA ALA A 84 -23.96 -6.18 -7.77
C ALA A 84 -22.88 -6.73 -6.82
N ALA A 85 -23.15 -7.83 -6.11
CA ALA A 85 -22.15 -8.50 -5.28
C ALA A 85 -20.97 -9.05 -6.09
N PHE A 86 -21.21 -9.62 -7.28
CA PHE A 86 -20.13 -10.04 -8.18
C PHE A 86 -19.28 -8.86 -8.64
N ILE A 87 -19.90 -7.77 -9.08
CA ILE A 87 -19.19 -6.56 -9.52
C ILE A 87 -18.38 -5.96 -8.38
N MET A 88 -18.96 -5.82 -7.19
CA MET A 88 -18.25 -5.30 -6.02
C MET A 88 -17.05 -6.17 -5.64
N ARG A 89 -17.19 -7.50 -5.65
CA ARG A 89 -16.07 -8.41 -5.41
C ARG A 89 -15.10 -8.51 -6.59
N ALA A 90 -15.47 -8.11 -7.80
CA ALA A 90 -14.54 -8.06 -8.92
C ALA A 90 -13.68 -6.77 -8.90
N ILE A 91 -14.29 -5.63 -8.54
CA ILE A 91 -13.61 -4.32 -8.48
C ILE A 91 -12.83 -4.15 -7.18
N SER A 92 -13.36 -4.69 -6.08
CA SER A 92 -12.72 -4.75 -4.77
C SER A 92 -12.65 -6.21 -4.33
N PRO A 93 -11.79 -7.03 -4.96
CA PRO A 93 -11.63 -8.43 -4.57
C PRO A 93 -11.34 -8.51 -3.07
N PRO A 94 -12.08 -9.37 -2.32
CA PRO A 94 -11.66 -9.70 -0.97
C PRO A 94 -10.24 -10.23 -1.11
N ALA A 95 -9.27 -9.45 -0.66
CA ALA A 95 -7.88 -9.55 -1.06
C ALA A 95 -7.45 -11.03 -1.11
N ALA A 96 -7.18 -11.52 -2.32
CA ALA A 96 -6.55 -12.81 -2.54
C ALA A 96 -5.28 -12.81 -1.69
N ASN A 97 -5.28 -13.57 -0.61
CA ASN A 97 -4.30 -13.50 0.46
C ASN A 97 -3.79 -12.08 0.73
N MET A 98 -4.57 -11.28 1.46
CA MET A 98 -4.01 -10.12 2.12
C MET A 98 -2.88 -10.63 3.03
N VAL A 99 -1.63 -10.45 2.61
CA VAL A 99 -0.46 -10.66 3.44
C VAL A 99 -0.53 -9.56 4.50
N LEU A 100 -1.25 -9.87 5.59
CA LEU A 100 -1.49 -9.01 6.75
C LEU A 100 -0.16 -8.58 7.40
N ALA A 101 0.89 -9.39 7.22
CA ALA A 101 2.28 -9.07 7.49
C ALA A 101 3.17 -10.06 6.72
N LYS A 102 4.42 -9.68 6.41
CA LYS A 102 5.39 -10.44 5.59
C LYS A 102 5.62 -11.91 6.02
N ASN A 103 5.20 -12.28 7.24
CA ASN A 103 5.43 -13.58 7.87
C ASN A 103 4.13 -14.33 8.24
N ILE A 104 2.98 -13.97 7.67
CA ILE A 104 1.69 -14.63 7.94
C ILE A 104 1.28 -15.43 6.71
N LEU A 105 1.14 -16.75 6.88
CA LEU A 105 0.54 -17.64 5.89
C LEU A 105 -0.96 -17.77 6.22
N ILE A 106 -1.82 -17.52 5.23
CA ILE A 106 -3.25 -17.86 5.32
C ILE A 106 -3.39 -19.28 4.81
N GLU A 107 -3.76 -20.20 5.71
CA GLU A 107 -4.04 -21.58 5.31
C GLU A 107 -5.33 -21.62 4.49
N LYS A 108 -5.29 -22.26 3.31
CA LYS A 108 -6.36 -22.23 2.30
C LYS A 108 -7.69 -22.86 2.75
N THR A 109 -7.74 -23.48 3.92
CA THR A 109 -8.86 -24.30 4.39
C THR A 109 -9.37 -23.92 5.79
N GLY A 110 -8.91 -22.83 6.40
CA GLY A 110 -9.42 -22.43 7.70
C GLY A 110 -9.17 -20.97 8.01
N ASN A 111 -10.11 -20.34 8.72
CA ASN A 111 -9.99 -19.00 9.30
C ASN A 111 -8.90 -18.92 10.41
N SER A 112 -7.79 -19.65 10.27
CA SER A 112 -6.72 -19.73 11.24
C SER A 112 -5.46 -19.08 10.69
N LEU A 113 -4.89 -18.17 11.48
CA LEU A 113 -3.63 -17.49 11.19
C LEU A 113 -2.50 -18.31 11.83
N ILE A 114 -1.68 -18.99 11.03
CA ILE A 114 -0.51 -19.71 11.53
C ILE A 114 0.69 -18.77 11.46
N SER A 115 1.11 -18.24 12.60
CA SER A 115 2.37 -17.52 12.72
C SER A 115 2.98 -17.71 14.10
N ASN A 116 4.27 -18.04 14.12
CA ASN A 116 5.08 -18.16 15.34
C ASN A 116 5.42 -16.79 15.94
N ASP A 117 5.05 -15.72 15.22
CA ASP A 117 5.42 -14.33 15.47
C ASP A 117 4.24 -13.39 15.20
N LEU A 118 3.01 -13.91 15.26
CA LEU A 118 1.79 -13.21 14.86
C LEU A 118 1.65 -11.85 15.56
N GLN A 119 2.00 -11.81 16.85
CA GLN A 119 1.92 -10.59 17.66
C GLN A 119 2.90 -9.53 17.16
N ASN A 120 4.18 -9.86 16.95
CA ASN A 120 5.14 -8.89 16.41
C ASN A 120 4.82 -8.51 14.96
N ALA A 121 4.30 -9.44 14.17
CA ALA A 121 3.90 -9.18 12.79
C ALA A 121 2.69 -8.23 12.71
N LEU A 122 1.71 -8.40 13.60
CA LEU A 122 0.56 -7.53 13.78
C LEU A 122 0.99 -6.16 14.32
N ASP A 123 1.81 -6.14 15.37
CA ASP A 123 2.30 -4.92 16.03
C ASP A 123 3.21 -4.07 15.12
N ASN A 124 3.83 -4.68 14.11
CA ASN A 124 4.74 -3.99 13.19
C ASN A 124 4.09 -3.58 11.85
N GLU A 125 2.99 -4.23 11.42
CA GLU A 125 2.40 -4.03 10.08
C GLU A 125 0.90 -3.68 10.08
N LEU A 126 0.13 -3.88 11.17
CA LEU A 126 -1.31 -3.67 11.18
C LEU A 126 -1.78 -2.62 12.19
N ALA A 127 -2.65 -1.72 11.71
CA ALA A 127 -3.43 -0.77 12.51
C ALA A 127 -2.64 0.18 13.43
N ILE A 128 -1.39 0.48 13.10
CA ILE A 128 -0.61 1.44 13.85
C ILE A 128 -1.19 2.85 13.68
N LYS A 129 -1.72 3.44 14.75
CA LYS A 129 -2.24 4.82 14.72
C LYS A 129 -1.09 5.79 14.66
N LEU A 130 -1.14 6.71 13.70
CA LEU A 130 -0.13 7.75 13.54
C LEU A 130 0.01 8.62 14.81
N SER A 131 -1.10 8.81 15.52
CA SER A 131 -1.16 9.57 16.78
C SER A 131 -0.42 8.89 17.93
N GLU A 132 -0.19 7.58 17.85
CA GLU A 132 0.54 6.80 18.86
C GLU A 132 2.02 6.64 18.50
N VAL A 133 2.37 6.77 17.21
CA VAL A 133 3.74 6.56 16.71
C VAL A 133 4.57 7.81 16.66
N LEU A 134 3.97 8.93 16.24
CA LEU A 134 4.74 10.14 15.99
C LEU A 134 5.20 10.82 17.28
N PRO A 135 4.34 11.11 18.28
CA PRO A 135 4.77 11.91 19.42
C PRO A 135 5.96 11.28 20.17
N GLY A 136 6.99 12.08 20.41
CA GLY A 136 8.20 11.68 21.12
C GLY A 136 9.18 10.84 20.30
N THR A 137 9.09 10.87 18.97
CA THR A 137 9.97 10.07 18.10
C THR A 137 10.67 10.89 17.03
N THR A 138 11.89 10.46 16.70
CA THR A 138 12.74 11.07 15.68
C THR A 138 12.87 10.15 14.48
N TRP A 139 12.85 10.74 13.28
CA TRP A 139 12.83 10.03 12.01
C TRP A 139 13.83 10.60 11.03
N THR A 140 14.58 9.73 10.37
CA THR A 140 15.39 10.07 9.21
C THR A 140 14.49 10.18 7.98
N ILE A 141 14.63 11.28 7.23
CA ILE A 141 13.88 11.58 6.01
C ILE A 141 14.75 11.26 4.79
N THR A 142 14.16 10.56 3.82
CA THR A 142 14.69 10.43 2.46
C THR A 142 13.67 10.98 1.46
N ASN A 143 14.07 11.97 0.65
CA ASN A 143 13.17 12.62 -0.29
C ASN A 143 13.31 12.09 -1.72
N LYS A 144 12.18 11.87 -2.39
CA LYS A 144 12.10 11.50 -3.80
C LYS A 144 11.18 12.46 -4.56
N THR A 145 11.78 13.25 -5.44
CA THR A 145 11.09 14.24 -6.26
C THR A 145 11.97 14.70 -7.42
N THR A 146 11.34 15.32 -8.43
CA THR A 146 12.01 16.01 -9.53
C THR A 146 12.31 17.48 -9.20
N ASP A 147 11.72 18.02 -8.13
CA ASP A 147 11.91 19.39 -7.68
C ASP A 147 13.37 19.64 -7.26
N SER A 148 14.02 20.66 -7.85
CA SER A 148 15.41 21.01 -7.57
C SER A 148 15.66 21.39 -6.10
N TRP A 149 14.64 21.85 -5.37
CA TRP A 149 14.76 22.17 -3.95
C TRP A 149 14.93 20.94 -3.06
N TYR A 150 14.40 19.79 -3.46
CA TYR A 150 14.32 18.61 -2.57
C TYR A 150 14.94 17.35 -3.17
N LYS A 151 15.25 17.36 -4.47
CA LYS A 151 15.78 16.21 -5.18
C LYS A 151 17.08 15.71 -4.54
N GLY A 152 17.06 14.47 -4.07
CA GLY A 152 18.22 13.79 -3.48
C GLY A 152 18.59 14.28 -2.08
N THR A 153 17.77 15.13 -1.47
CA THR A 153 18.00 15.61 -0.11
C THR A 153 17.53 14.60 0.93
N THR A 154 18.18 14.61 2.08
CA THR A 154 17.77 13.88 3.28
C THR A 154 17.47 14.87 4.39
N GLY A 155 16.97 14.37 5.51
CA GLY A 155 16.79 15.18 6.71
C GLY A 155 16.48 14.36 7.94
N GLN A 156 16.15 15.05 9.02
CA GLN A 156 15.69 14.48 10.26
C GLN A 156 14.55 15.33 10.80
N VAL A 157 13.48 14.68 11.24
CA VAL A 157 12.31 15.31 11.86
C VAL A 157 12.03 14.65 13.19
N THR A 158 11.77 15.47 14.20
CA THR A 158 11.27 15.02 15.50
C THR A 158 9.83 15.48 15.66
N PHE A 159 8.96 14.54 16.02
CA PHE A 159 7.55 14.82 16.30
C PHE A 159 7.34 14.84 17.81
N TYR A 160 6.57 15.81 18.27
CA TYR A 160 6.10 16.00 19.64
C TYR A 160 4.56 15.92 19.64
N ASP A 161 3.94 16.10 20.80
CA ASP A 161 2.48 16.17 20.87
C ASP A 161 1.96 17.43 20.13
N GLY A 162 1.39 17.23 18.94
CA GLY A 162 0.80 18.28 18.09
C GLY A 162 1.79 19.22 17.38
N THR A 163 3.10 19.02 17.54
CA THR A 163 4.15 19.89 16.94
C THR A 163 5.32 19.08 16.42
N LEU A 164 6.09 19.63 15.49
CA LEU A 164 7.29 18.97 14.94
C LEU A 164 8.44 19.95 14.73
N THR A 165 9.66 19.43 14.68
CA THR A 165 10.87 20.17 14.32
C THR A 165 11.61 19.46 13.19
N ILE A 166 12.18 20.24 12.26
CA ILE A 166 13.13 19.72 11.29
C ILE A 166 14.53 19.93 11.86
N ASP A 167 15.09 18.88 12.43
CA ASP A 167 16.36 18.94 13.16
C ASP A 167 17.52 19.17 12.19
N GLN A 168 17.46 18.52 11.02
CA GLN A 168 18.48 18.59 9.98
C GLN A 168 17.86 18.38 8.59
N GLY A 169 18.49 18.92 7.55
CA GLY A 169 18.11 18.60 6.17
C GLY A 169 16.74 19.15 5.76
N ARG A 170 16.04 18.39 4.93
CA ARG A 170 14.78 18.82 4.30
C ARG A 170 13.69 17.77 4.39
N PHE A 171 12.45 18.22 4.50
CA PHE A 171 11.24 17.40 4.48
C PHE A 171 10.35 17.79 3.30
N ALA A 172 10.50 17.07 2.18
CA ALA A 172 9.89 17.46 0.91
C ALA A 172 8.36 17.38 0.90
N ALA A 173 7.77 16.33 1.49
CA ALA A 173 6.31 16.18 1.57
C ALA A 173 5.66 17.31 2.40
N GLY A 174 6.30 17.72 3.50
CA GLY A 174 5.88 18.87 4.29
C GLY A 174 6.24 20.21 3.67
N GLY A 175 7.21 20.25 2.75
CA GLY A 175 7.72 21.50 2.21
C GLY A 175 8.58 22.29 3.19
N LEU A 176 9.16 21.59 4.15
CA LEU A 176 9.89 22.15 5.28
C LEU A 176 11.39 21.86 5.15
N TYR A 177 12.20 22.62 5.86
CA TYR A 177 13.65 22.45 5.91
C TYR A 177 14.19 22.99 7.23
N ALA A 178 15.34 22.48 7.66
CA ALA A 178 16.01 22.95 8.87
C ALA A 178 16.51 24.40 8.67
N PRO A 179 16.53 25.25 9.71
CA PRO A 179 16.93 26.66 9.59
C PRO A 179 18.28 26.88 8.88
N ASN A 180 19.25 25.99 9.09
CA ASN A 180 20.59 26.07 8.51
C ASN A 180 20.72 25.43 7.12
N ASP A 181 19.64 24.87 6.57
CA ASP A 181 19.61 24.19 5.27
C ASP A 181 18.93 25.05 4.19
N ASN A 182 18.79 26.36 4.43
CA ASN A 182 18.31 27.28 3.42
C ASN A 182 19.39 27.48 2.35
N PRO A 183 19.16 27.07 1.09
CA PRO A 183 20.12 27.30 0.01
C PRO A 183 20.15 28.76 -0.47
N GLU A 184 19.19 29.60 -0.07
CA GLU A 184 19.07 31.00 -0.52
C GLU A 184 19.37 31.99 0.61
N PRO A 185 20.45 32.80 0.50
CA PRO A 185 20.69 33.92 1.40
C PRO A 185 19.52 34.92 1.33
N GLY A 186 18.85 35.16 2.45
CA GLY A 186 17.70 36.08 2.53
C GLY A 186 16.33 35.46 2.24
N GLY A 187 16.25 34.14 2.03
CA GLY A 187 14.98 33.44 1.88
C GLY A 187 14.14 33.40 3.16
N CYS A 188 12.84 33.18 3.01
CA CYS A 188 11.91 33.03 4.12
C CYS A 188 11.93 31.63 4.70
N GLN A 189 12.02 31.54 6.02
CA GLN A 189 12.14 30.31 6.80
C GLN A 189 11.04 30.21 7.85
N ALA A 190 10.79 29.00 8.35
CA ALA A 190 9.91 28.83 9.50
C ALA A 190 10.42 29.66 10.68
N ASP A 191 9.54 30.40 11.34
CA ASP A 191 9.90 31.26 12.47
C ASP A 191 10.38 30.41 13.65
N PRO A 192 11.64 30.58 14.12
CA PRO A 192 12.17 29.82 15.24
C PRO A 192 11.39 30.00 16.55
N GLN A 193 10.62 31.08 16.69
CA GLN A 193 9.82 31.36 17.89
C GLN A 193 8.46 30.68 17.87
N THR A 194 7.97 30.27 16.69
CA THR A 194 6.68 29.60 16.55
C THR A 194 6.88 28.13 16.17
N PRO A 195 6.37 27.18 16.98
CA PRO A 195 6.51 25.76 16.63
C PRO A 195 5.72 25.43 15.36
N ILE A 196 6.25 24.52 14.54
CA ILE A 196 5.52 23.95 13.42
C ILE A 196 4.47 23.00 14.01
N SER A 197 3.21 23.27 13.77
CA SER A 197 2.09 22.45 14.25
C SER A 197 1.73 21.37 13.25
N TYR A 198 1.26 20.22 13.73
CA TYR A 198 0.63 19.22 12.88
C TYR A 198 -0.61 18.64 13.56
N GLU A 199 -1.59 18.29 12.74
CA GLU A 199 -2.82 17.63 13.15
C GLU A 199 -3.03 16.38 12.28
N ILE A 200 -3.41 15.28 12.91
CA ILE A 200 -3.78 14.05 12.21
C ILE A 200 -5.29 14.08 12.02
N ILE A 201 -5.73 14.45 10.82
CA ILE A 201 -7.16 14.55 10.47
C ILE A 201 -7.79 13.15 10.36
N ASP A 202 -7.02 12.23 9.77
CA ASP A 202 -7.33 10.81 9.68
C ASP A 202 -6.01 10.03 9.71
N ASN A 203 -6.03 8.74 9.97
CA ASN A 203 -4.84 7.87 10.00
C ASN A 203 -4.13 7.73 8.62
N SER A 204 -4.58 8.50 7.62
CA SER A 204 -4.06 8.61 6.26
C SER A 204 -3.75 10.06 5.84
N ILE A 205 -4.10 11.07 6.65
CA ILE A 205 -3.95 12.49 6.31
C ILE A 205 -3.40 13.25 7.51
N MET A 206 -2.32 14.00 7.27
CA MET A 206 -1.73 14.93 8.21
C MET A 206 -1.81 16.34 7.64
N TYR A 207 -2.33 17.27 8.43
CA TYR A 207 -2.26 18.69 8.16
C TYR A 207 -1.08 19.29 8.93
N VAL A 208 -0.26 20.11 8.28
CA VAL A 208 0.91 20.75 8.88
C VAL A 208 0.80 22.24 8.64
N ALA A 209 0.98 23.06 9.67
CA ALA A 209 0.90 24.52 9.58
C ALA A 209 2.03 25.20 10.37
N TRP A 210 2.56 26.28 9.81
CA TRP A 210 3.65 27.04 10.40
C TRP A 210 3.65 28.49 9.94
N TYR A 211 4.26 29.35 10.74
CA TYR A 211 4.50 30.74 10.38
C TYR A 211 5.89 30.86 9.74
N ILE A 212 5.97 31.67 8.68
CA ILE A 212 7.22 31.97 7.99
C ILE A 212 7.62 33.41 8.24
N VAL A 213 8.92 33.64 8.42
CA VAL A 213 9.55 34.97 8.46
C VAL A 213 10.59 35.11 7.36
N CYS A 214 10.54 36.23 6.65
CA CYS A 214 11.44 36.60 5.58
C CYS A 214 12.51 37.58 6.08
N ALA A 215 13.63 37.68 5.35
CA ALA A 215 14.72 38.61 5.73
C ALA A 215 14.33 40.09 5.64
N ASP A 216 13.25 40.42 4.92
CA ASP A 216 12.68 41.77 4.83
C ASP A 216 11.75 42.12 6.02
N GLY A 217 11.58 41.20 6.97
CA GLY A 217 10.70 41.36 8.14
C GLY A 217 9.23 41.03 7.87
N SER A 218 8.86 40.63 6.65
CA SER A 218 7.52 40.12 6.37
C SER A 218 7.32 38.71 6.95
N GLY A 219 6.07 38.36 7.25
CA GLY A 219 5.72 37.02 7.67
C GLY A 219 4.27 36.66 7.35
N PHE A 220 4.01 35.36 7.25
CA PHE A 220 2.75 34.83 6.76
C PHE A 220 2.54 33.37 7.21
N ASP A 221 1.26 32.98 7.32
CA ASP A 221 0.85 31.62 7.66
C ASP A 221 0.91 30.70 6.45
N TRP A 222 1.62 29.58 6.60
CA TRP A 222 1.73 28.52 5.60
C TRP A 222 1.17 27.21 6.11
N SER A 223 0.72 26.38 5.18
CA SER A 223 0.29 25.03 5.49
C SER A 223 0.54 24.06 4.35
N SER A 224 0.58 22.78 4.70
CA SER A 224 0.71 21.66 3.79
C SER A 224 -0.22 20.54 4.24
N THR A 225 -0.86 19.88 3.28
CA THR A 225 -1.55 18.61 3.52
C THR A 225 -0.69 17.49 3.01
N ILE A 226 -0.47 16.50 3.87
CA ILE A 226 0.37 15.33 3.61
C ILE A 226 -0.52 14.09 3.65
N THR A 227 -0.47 13.28 2.60
CA THR A 227 -1.13 11.99 2.54
C THR A 227 -0.15 10.89 2.90
N ILE A 228 -0.54 10.02 3.84
CA ILE A 228 0.23 8.84 4.23
C ILE A 228 -0.09 7.72 3.25
N ILE A 229 0.90 7.30 2.46
CA ILE A 229 0.73 6.27 1.42
C ILE A 229 1.05 4.87 1.92
N ALA A 230 1.94 4.76 2.91
CA ALA A 230 2.24 3.51 3.59
C ALA A 230 2.78 3.80 4.98
N LYS A 231 2.46 2.94 5.96
CA LYS A 231 2.97 3.05 7.31
C LYS A 231 3.28 1.69 7.90
N LYS A 232 4.37 1.65 8.67
CA LYS A 232 4.88 0.58 9.50
C LYS A 232 5.39 1.21 10.79
N ARG A 233 5.71 0.39 11.79
CA ARG A 233 6.20 0.88 13.10
C ARG A 233 7.42 1.78 12.99
N ASP A 234 8.35 1.41 12.10
CA ASP A 234 9.64 2.10 11.95
C ASP A 234 9.81 2.72 10.56
N SER A 235 8.78 2.71 9.72
CA SER A 235 8.84 3.36 8.41
C SER A 235 7.51 3.92 7.96
N ILE A 236 7.51 5.18 7.49
CA ILE A 236 6.31 5.85 6.98
C ILE A 236 6.65 6.47 5.64
N SER A 237 5.86 6.17 4.61
CA SER A 237 5.97 6.86 3.32
C SER A 237 4.82 7.84 3.17
N MET A 238 5.16 9.05 2.74
CA MET A 238 4.26 10.18 2.67
C MET A 238 4.38 10.89 1.33
N ILE A 239 3.29 11.47 0.85
CA ILE A 239 3.29 12.40 -0.29
C ILE A 239 2.67 13.73 0.13
N GLY A 240 3.28 14.83 -0.28
CA GLY A 240 2.73 16.16 -0.06
C GLY A 240 3.13 17.14 -1.16
N PHE A 241 2.50 18.31 -1.13
CA PHE A 241 2.58 19.32 -2.18
C PHE A 241 2.90 20.72 -1.64
N GLY A 242 2.99 20.89 -0.32
CA GLY A 242 3.18 22.20 0.30
C GLY A 242 4.64 22.67 0.36
N GLY A 243 4.82 23.93 0.73
CA GLY A 243 6.10 24.61 0.95
C GLY A 243 6.79 25.16 -0.30
N ARG A 244 8.08 25.50 -0.17
CA ARG A 244 8.89 26.13 -1.24
C ARG A 244 9.08 25.17 -2.42
N GLY A 245 9.43 25.67 -3.61
CA GLY A 245 9.63 24.86 -4.84
C GLY A 245 8.45 24.92 -5.82
N PHE A 246 8.38 23.99 -6.78
CA PHE A 246 7.37 24.02 -7.85
C PHE A 246 5.97 23.65 -7.32
N VAL A 247 5.02 24.57 -7.47
CA VAL A 247 3.61 24.32 -7.15
C VAL A 247 3.06 23.19 -8.01
N GLY A 248 2.31 22.26 -7.41
CA GLY A 248 1.67 21.15 -8.12
C GLY A 248 2.55 19.92 -8.37
N VAL A 249 3.81 19.92 -7.91
CA VAL A 249 4.69 18.74 -7.99
C VAL A 249 4.56 17.91 -6.71
N GLY A 250 4.09 16.68 -6.84
CA GLY A 250 4.05 15.74 -5.72
C GLY A 250 5.45 15.37 -5.24
N ARG A 251 5.67 15.46 -3.93
CA ARG A 251 6.95 15.15 -3.29
C ARG A 251 6.76 13.98 -2.34
N ILE A 252 7.57 12.94 -2.51
CA ILE A 252 7.55 11.79 -1.63
C ILE A 252 8.65 11.95 -0.58
N SER A 253 8.29 11.74 0.67
CA SER A 253 9.23 11.61 1.78
C SER A 253 9.01 10.28 2.47
N THR A 254 10.07 9.50 2.59
CA THR A 254 10.07 8.26 3.39
C THR A 254 10.80 8.55 4.69
N LEU A 255 10.08 8.32 5.79
CA LEU A 255 10.57 8.40 7.16
C LEU A 255 11.02 7.00 7.60
N THR A 256 12.18 6.93 8.23
CA THR A 256 12.68 5.74 8.92
C THR A 256 13.02 6.11 10.35
N LYS A 257 12.45 5.40 11.32
CA LYS A 257 12.60 5.73 12.74
C LYS A 257 14.06 5.59 13.16
N VAL A 258 14.57 6.56 13.92
CA VAL A 258 15.88 6.48 14.54
C VAL A 258 15.77 5.55 15.75
N GLN A 259 16.61 4.52 15.80
CA GLN A 259 16.65 3.53 16.89
C GLN A 259 17.32 4.09 18.14
#